data_AF-A0A1Q6CFB5-F1
#
_entry.id   AF-A0A1Q6CFB5-F1
#
_cell.length_a   1.000
_cell.length_b   1.000
_cell.length_c   1.000
_cell.angle_alpha   90.00
_cell.angle_beta   90.00
_cell.angle_gamma   90.00
#
_symmetry.space_group_name_H-M   'P 1'
#
loop_
_entity.id
_entity.type
_entity.pdbx_description
1 polymer ?
#
loop_
_entity_poly.entity_id
_entity_poly.type
_entity_poly.pdbx_seq_one_letter_code
_entity_poly.pdbx_strand_id
1 'polypeptide(L)'
;MKQIYKITYLATNKIYIGKLAYESFRYFGSPSKKVVDEDFRKLPIEQQKDYSVRKEILWESATCTDSELSDKEVEYIKMYQSNNPSIGYNRWPKFNDNC
;
A
#
# COMPACT_ATOMS: atom_id res chain seq x y z
N MET A 1 13.21 -3.45 13.52
CA MET A 1 13.58 -3.14 12.11
C MET A 1 12.51 -2.22 11.54
N LYS A 2 12.89 -1.09 10.93
CA LYS A 2 11.95 -0.23 10.21
C LYS A 2 11.84 -0.71 8.77
N GLN A 3 10.64 -0.68 8.19
CA GLN A 3 10.37 -1.33 6.92
C GLN A 3 9.44 -0.50 6.03
N ILE A 4 9.67 -0.55 4.72
CA ILE A 4 8.67 -0.22 3.70
C ILE A 4 8.11 -1.54 3.16
N TYR A 5 6.79 -1.64 3.08
CA TYR A 5 6.10 -2.82 2.57
C TYR A 5 5.13 -2.46 1.46
N LYS A 6 4.84 -3.46 0.62
CA LYS A 6 3.77 -3.44 -0.36
C LYS A 6 2.71 -4.45 0.01
N ILE A 7 1.46 -4.01 -0.01
CA ILE A 7 0.28 -4.86 0.05
C ILE A 7 -0.31 -4.94 -1.35
N THR A 8 -0.63 -6.14 -1.82
CA THR A 8 -1.34 -6.36 -3.08
C THR A 8 -2.64 -7.07 -2.80
N TYR A 9 -3.75 -6.43 -3.19
CA TYR A 9 -5.09 -7.01 -3.15
C TYR A 9 -5.31 -7.78 -4.46
N LEU A 10 -5.13 -9.10 -4.45
CA LEU A 10 -5.15 -9.89 -5.69
C LEU A 10 -6.51 -9.86 -6.42
N ALA A 11 -7.60 -9.61 -5.67
CA ALA A 11 -8.93 -9.45 -6.26
C ALA A 11 -9.07 -8.19 -7.14
N THR A 12 -8.40 -7.10 -6.80
CA THR A 12 -8.46 -5.84 -7.56
C THR A 12 -7.18 -5.55 -8.35
N ASN A 13 -6.12 -6.34 -8.12
CA ASN A 13 -4.75 -6.10 -8.56
C ASN A 13 -4.15 -4.76 -8.11
N LYS A 14 -4.81 -4.04 -7.19
CA LYS A 14 -4.32 -2.77 -6.68
C LYS A 14 -3.38 -2.97 -5.50
N ILE A 15 -2.48 -2.00 -5.37
CA ILE A 15 -1.44 -2.03 -4.33
C ILE A 15 -1.59 -0.92 -3.29
N TYR A 16 -0.99 -1.13 -2.12
CA TYR A 16 -0.79 -0.10 -1.11
C TYR A 16 0.65 -0.18 -0.62
N ILE A 17 1.32 0.96 -0.58
CA ILE A 17 2.66 1.10 -0.01
C ILE A 17 2.50 1.74 1.36
N GLY A 18 3.12 1.14 2.36
CA GLY A 18 3.14 1.70 3.70
C GLY A 18 4.49 1.48 4.38
N LYS A 19 4.68 2.20 5.47
CA LYS A 19 5.83 2.01 6.37
C LYS A 19 5.44 1.36 7.68
N LEU A 20 6.44 0.78 8.35
CA LEU A 20 6.33 0.26 9.70
C LEU A 20 7.56 0.65 10.51
N ALA A 21 7.35 1.32 11.65
CA ALA A 21 8.43 1.77 12.53
C ALA A 21 8.84 0.73 13.59
N TYR A 22 8.08 -0.36 13.70
CA TYR A 22 8.25 -1.45 14.66
C TYR A 22 8.06 -2.81 13.96
N GLU A 23 8.25 -3.94 14.66
CA GLU A 23 8.05 -5.25 14.04
C GLU A 23 6.57 -5.67 14.05
N SER A 24 6.04 -6.09 12.90
CA SER A 24 4.71 -6.70 12.82
C SER A 24 4.52 -7.55 11.57
N PHE A 25 4.22 -8.83 11.80
CA PHE A 25 3.90 -9.79 10.74
C PHE A 25 2.47 -9.64 10.20
N ARG A 26 1.54 -9.11 11.01
CA ARG A 26 0.10 -9.04 10.68
C ARG A 26 -0.39 -7.67 10.24
N TYR A 27 0.43 -6.63 10.34
CA TYR A 27 0.00 -5.28 9.95
C TYR A 27 0.06 -5.11 8.42
N PHE A 28 -1.09 -4.76 7.83
CA PHE A 28 -1.28 -4.52 6.39
C PHE A 28 -1.52 -3.03 6.06
N GLY A 29 -1.16 -2.13 6.97
CA GLY A 29 -1.38 -0.70 6.76
C GLY A 29 -2.79 -0.24 7.05
N SER A 30 -3.09 0.98 6.60
CA SER A 30 -4.36 1.65 6.82
C SER A 30 -4.88 2.31 5.54
N PRO A 31 -5.06 1.55 4.44
CA PRO A 31 -5.76 2.09 3.26
C PRO A 31 -7.18 2.51 3.65
N SER A 32 -7.71 3.50 2.93
CA SER A 32 -9.07 3.99 3.19
C SER A 32 -10.09 2.88 2.96
N LYS A 33 -10.77 2.46 4.04
CA LYS A 33 -11.84 1.45 3.98
C LYS A 33 -12.85 1.78 2.89
N LYS A 34 -13.32 3.03 2.82
CA LYS A 34 -14.31 3.48 1.83
C LYS A 34 -13.85 3.21 0.40
N VAL A 35 -12.59 3.54 0.09
CA VAL A 35 -12.03 3.40 -1.27
C VAL A 35 -11.86 1.93 -1.65
N VAL A 36 -11.38 1.10 -0.72
CA VAL A 36 -11.24 -0.34 -0.95
C VAL A 36 -12.62 -0.97 -1.15
N ASP A 37 -13.58 -0.67 -0.27
CA ASP A 37 -14.95 -1.17 -0.36
C ASP A 37 -15.62 -0.78 -1.69
N GLU A 38 -15.40 0.44 -2.20
CA GLU A 38 -15.92 0.89 -3.49
C GLU A 38 -15.41 0.07 -4.68
N ASP A 39 -14.17 -0.39 -4.66
CA ASP A 39 -13.65 -1.28 -5.71
C ASP A 39 -14.13 -2.71 -5.54
N PHE A 40 -14.17 -3.23 -4.30
CA PHE A 40 -14.66 -4.59 -4.04
C PHE A 40 -16.13 -4.75 -4.41
N ARG A 41 -16.98 -3.74 -4.20
CA ARG A 41 -18.40 -3.78 -4.63
C ARG A 41 -18.58 -3.97 -6.14
N LYS A 42 -17.56 -3.69 -6.95
CA LYS A 42 -17.61 -3.87 -8.42
C LYS A 42 -17.22 -5.29 -8.85
N LEU A 43 -16.67 -6.11 -7.96
CA LEU A 43 -16.23 -7.48 -8.25
C LEU A 43 -17.38 -8.49 -8.13
N PRO A 44 -17.27 -9.69 -8.74
CA PRO A 44 -18.16 -10.81 -8.47
C PRO A 44 -18.23 -11.13 -6.97
N ILE A 45 -19.40 -11.55 -6.48
CA ILE A 45 -19.62 -11.82 -5.05
C ILE A 45 -18.64 -12.84 -4.46
N GLU A 46 -18.20 -13.81 -5.25
CA GLU A 46 -17.20 -14.80 -4.81
C GLU A 46 -15.84 -14.15 -4.51
N GLN A 47 -15.39 -13.20 -5.33
CA GLN A 47 -14.14 -12.45 -5.09
C GLN A 47 -14.26 -11.42 -3.96
N GLN A 48 -15.48 -11.06 -3.56
CA GLN A 48 -15.70 -10.21 -2.38
C GLN A 48 -15.56 -11.01 -1.07
N LYS A 49 -15.87 -12.31 -1.10
CA LYS A 49 -15.91 -13.19 0.06
C LYS A 49 -14.63 -14.00 0.23
N ASP A 50 -14.02 -14.41 -0.86
CA ASP A 50 -12.78 -15.18 -0.88
C ASP A 50 -11.76 -14.48 -1.80
N TYR A 51 -10.72 -13.94 -1.17
CA TYR A 51 -9.63 -13.29 -1.86
C TYR A 51 -8.36 -13.39 -1.02
N SER A 52 -7.21 -13.30 -1.69
CA SER A 52 -5.93 -13.22 -1.01
C SER A 52 -5.35 -11.81 -1.06
N VAL A 53 -4.63 -11.48 0.00
CA VAL A 53 -3.81 -10.28 0.10
C VAL A 53 -2.36 -10.72 0.30
N ARG A 54 -1.45 -10.16 -0.49
CA ARG A 54 -0.01 -10.46 -0.41
C ARG A 54 0.72 -9.28 0.23
N LYS A 55 1.58 -9.55 1.21
CA LYS A 55 2.51 -8.57 1.81
C LYS A 55 3.93 -8.90 1.38
N GLU A 56 4.66 -7.89 0.94
CA GLU A 56 6.08 -7.96 0.59
C GLU A 56 6.85 -6.87 1.33
N ILE A 57 7.99 -7.19 1.93
CA ILE A 57 8.93 -6.16 2.43
C ILE A 57 9.78 -5.72 1.24
N LEU A 58 9.81 -4.42 0.98
CA LEU A 58 10.54 -3.83 -0.16
C LEU A 58 11.88 -3.24 0.27
N TRP A 59 11.93 -2.74 1.50
CA TRP A 59 13.11 -2.08 2.06
C TRP A 59 13.07 -2.17 3.58
N GLU A 60 14.24 -2.24 4.19
CA GLU A 60 14.37 -2.27 5.64
C GLU A 60 15.65 -1.57 6.14
N SER A 61 15.59 -1.06 7.37
CA SER A 61 16.74 -0.46 8.05
C SER A 61 16.60 -0.57 9.58
N ALA A 62 17.71 -0.89 10.23
CA ALA A 62 17.79 -0.94 11.69
C ALA A 62 18.07 0.42 12.31
N THR A 63 18.61 1.37 11.54
CA THR A 63 19.20 2.61 12.06
C THR A 63 18.55 3.88 11.53
N CYS A 64 17.67 3.80 10.52
CA CYS A 64 17.05 5.01 9.99
C CYS A 64 16.14 5.70 11.02
N THR A 65 16.04 7.01 10.91
CA THR A 65 15.11 7.84 11.66
C THR A 65 13.68 7.70 11.13
N ASP A 66 12.69 8.17 11.89
CA ASP A 66 11.29 8.17 11.42
C ASP A 66 11.06 9.13 10.24
N SER A 67 11.88 10.19 10.14
CA SER A 67 11.87 11.10 9.00
C SER A 67 12.35 10.40 7.73
N GLU A 68 13.52 9.75 7.78
CA GLU A 68 14.06 9.01 6.63
C GLU A 68 13.13 7.87 6.20
N LEU A 69 12.48 7.20 7.16
CA LEU A 69 11.46 6.19 6.86
C LEU A 69 10.26 6.80 6.11
N SER A 70 9.84 8.00 6.50
CA SER A 70 8.73 8.72 5.85
C SER A 70 9.12 9.18 4.44
N ASP A 71 10.34 9.65 4.25
CA ASP A 71 10.86 10.04 2.94
C ASP A 71 10.95 8.82 2.01
N LYS A 72 11.42 7.67 2.53
CA LYS A 72 11.43 6.40 1.80
C LYS A 72 10.02 5.92 1.44
N GLU A 73 9.04 6.07 2.32
CA GLU A 73 7.65 5.75 2.00
C GLU A 73 7.15 6.56 0.79
N VAL A 74 7.43 7.87 0.77
CA VAL A 74 7.05 8.75 -0.36
C VAL A 74 7.76 8.35 -1.66
N GLU A 75 9.05 8.04 -1.59
CA GLU A 75 9.83 7.54 -2.72
C GLU A 75 9.20 6.28 -3.33
N TYR A 76 8.87 5.30 -2.49
CA TYR A 76 8.27 4.04 -2.94
C TYR A 76 6.82 4.21 -3.42
N ILE A 77 6.02 5.07 -2.79
CA ILE A 77 4.67 5.39 -3.28
C ILE A 77 4.73 5.92 -4.71
N LYS A 78 5.67 6.83 -5.01
CA LYS A 78 5.86 7.37 -6.36
C LYS A 78 6.42 6.33 -7.33
N MET A 79 7.44 5.58 -6.91
CA MET A 79 8.09 4.54 -7.73
C MET A 79 7.09 3.47 -8.20
N TYR A 80 6.21 3.02 -7.31
CA TYR A 80 5.18 2.03 -7.63
C TYR A 80 3.86 2.66 -8.10
N GLN A 81 3.79 3.99 -8.17
CA GLN A 81 2.57 4.76 -8.44
C GLN A 81 1.37 4.31 -7.60
N SER A 82 1.58 3.88 -6.36
CA SER A 82 0.48 3.38 -5.53
C SER A 82 -0.52 4.48 -5.14
N ASN A 83 -0.17 5.75 -5.40
CA ASN A 83 -1.05 6.90 -5.28
C ASN A 83 -1.95 7.14 -6.51
N ASN A 84 -1.64 6.55 -7.67
CA ASN A 84 -2.50 6.56 -8.84
C ASN A 84 -3.77 5.72 -8.55
N PRO A 85 -4.99 6.28 -8.59
CA PRO A 85 -6.21 5.53 -8.29
C PRO A 85 -6.47 4.31 -9.17
N SER A 86 -5.85 4.23 -10.36
CA SER A 86 -5.92 3.06 -11.23
C SER A 86 -4.97 1.92 -10.80
N ILE A 87 -3.87 2.24 -10.10
CA ILE A 87 -2.82 1.30 -9.68
C ILE A 87 -2.90 0.95 -8.19
N GLY A 88 -3.28 1.89 -7.33
CA GLY A 88 -3.20 1.68 -5.89
C GLY A 88 -4.14 2.50 -5.01
N TYR A 89 -4.00 2.27 -3.72
CA TYR A 89 -4.86 2.77 -2.66
C TYR A 89 -4.24 3.90 -1.82
N ASN A 90 -2.97 4.26 -2.03
CA ASN A 90 -2.44 5.48 -1.43
C ASN A 90 -3.18 6.68 -2.04
N ARG A 91 -3.40 7.72 -1.24
CA ARG A 91 -3.98 9.00 -1.70
C ARG A 91 -3.07 10.18 -1.43
N TRP A 92 -1.99 9.93 -0.71
CA TRP A 92 -0.92 10.86 -0.47
C TRP A 92 0.43 10.20 -0.81
N PRO A 93 1.38 10.92 -1.41
CA PRO A 93 1.20 12.25 -2.03
C PRO A 93 0.15 12.21 -3.15
N LYS A 94 -0.49 13.36 -3.42
CA LYS A 94 -1.50 13.45 -4.49
C LYS A 94 -0.87 13.02 -5.81
N PHE A 95 -1.56 12.15 -6.55
CA PHE A 95 -1.11 11.74 -7.86
C PHE A 95 -1.32 12.87 -8.87
N ASN A 96 -0.31 13.11 -9.69
CA ASN A 96 -0.33 14.10 -10.75
C ASN A 96 -0.10 13.37 -12.07
N ASP A 97 -1.12 13.36 -12.94
CA ASP A 97 -1.07 12.74 -14.27
C ASP A 97 -0.14 13.46 -15.27
N ASN A 98 0.43 14.60 -14.88
CA ASN A 98 1.20 15.48 -15.77
C ASN A 98 2.71 15.17 -15.81
N CYS A 99 3.10 13.89 -15.78
CA CYS A 99 4.50 13.47 -15.97
C CYS A 99 4.62 12.56 -17.19
#